data_AF-A0A5J9VNM3-F1
#
_entry.id   AF-A0A5J9VNM3-F1
#
_cell.length_a   1.000
_cell.length_b   1.000
_cell.length_c   1.000
_cell.angle_alpha   90.00
_cell.angle_beta   90.00
_cell.angle_gamma   90.00
#
_symmetry.space_group_name_H-M   'P 1'
#
loop_
_entity.id
_entity.type
_entity.pdbx_description
1 polymer ?
#
loop_
_entity_poly.entity_id
_entity_poly.type
_entity_poly.pdbx_seq_one_letter_code
_entity_poly.pdbx_strand_id
1 'polypeptide(L)'
;MAQDTISHFSHPGHELVKRHHVGPSYFCDMCWEPLTGPGYGCVAGCDFAIHDSCAAHPQTLSSPELHAHELVLVQTHEELVCDVCVGRCAPGSFLYRCPPCGFDMHPSCARLPQAVRSTLHPGHDLTLVVADGRCAGMVLPLRVMQR
;
A
#
# COMPACT_ATOMS: atom_id res chain seq x y z
N MET A 1 28.57 -9.86 11.94
CA MET A 1 27.26 -10.20 11.34
C MET A 1 26.57 -8.88 11.07
N ALA A 2 26.38 -8.49 9.82
CA ALA A 2 25.76 -7.21 9.49
C ALA A 2 24.29 -7.27 9.92
N GLN A 3 23.88 -6.37 10.81
CA GLN A 3 22.48 -6.18 11.13
C GLN A 3 21.89 -5.31 10.01
N ASP A 4 20.97 -5.86 9.23
CA ASP A 4 20.22 -5.13 8.21
C ASP A 4 19.46 -3.97 8.89
N THR A 5 20.01 -2.77 8.77
CA THR A 5 19.53 -1.56 9.44
C THR A 5 19.18 -0.53 8.38
N ILE A 6 18.06 0.17 8.56
CA ILE A 6 17.56 1.16 7.60
C ILE A 6 17.24 2.48 8.30
N SER A 7 17.47 3.59 7.59
CA SER A 7 16.79 4.85 7.88
C SER A 7 15.52 4.90 7.04
N HIS A 8 14.38 5.23 7.65
CA HIS A 8 13.09 5.12 7.00
C HIS A 8 12.22 6.37 7.22
N PHE A 9 11.56 6.85 6.17
CA PHE A 9 10.83 8.12 6.19
C PHE A 9 9.64 8.14 7.14
N SER A 10 9.02 6.98 7.42
CA SER A 10 7.89 6.90 8.35
C SER A 10 8.32 6.96 9.83
N HIS A 11 9.62 6.87 10.11
CA HIS A 11 10.17 7.02 11.45
C HIS A 11 11.51 7.78 11.40
N PRO A 12 11.48 9.07 11.04
CA PRO A 12 12.71 9.85 10.87
C PRO A 12 13.43 10.06 12.20
N GLY A 13 14.76 10.20 12.14
CA GLY A 13 15.59 10.45 13.31
C GLY A 13 16.05 9.19 14.05
N HIS A 14 15.46 8.03 13.78
CA HIS A 14 15.90 6.75 14.34
C HIS A 14 16.19 5.72 13.25
N GLU A 15 17.14 4.83 13.53
CA GLU A 15 17.38 3.66 12.71
C GLU A 15 16.41 2.53 13.08
N LEU A 16 15.99 1.78 12.07
CA LEU A 16 15.19 0.57 12.24
C LEU A 16 16.06 -0.64 11.95
N VAL A 17 16.07 -1.61 12.86
CA VAL A 17 16.80 -2.86 12.69
C VAL A 17 15.85 -3.98 12.31
N LYS A 18 16.29 -4.86 11.41
CA LYS A 18 15.53 -6.04 11.02
C LYS A 18 15.30 -6.97 12.21
N ARG A 19 14.05 -7.40 12.38
CA ARG A 19 13.58 -8.27 13.47
C ARG A 19 12.62 -9.31 12.92
N HIS A 20 12.45 -10.40 13.66
CA HIS A 20 11.42 -11.38 13.39
C HIS A 20 10.33 -11.24 14.46
N HIS A 21 9.14 -10.81 14.04
CA HIS A 21 8.00 -10.60 14.93
C HIS A 21 7.18 -11.88 15.04
N VAL A 22 6.85 -12.29 16.27
CA VAL A 22 6.10 -13.51 16.57
C VAL A 22 4.86 -13.13 17.39
N GLY A 23 3.67 -13.41 16.85
CA GLY A 23 2.39 -13.23 17.53
C GLY A 23 1.63 -11.96 17.12
N PRO A 24 0.31 -11.91 17.37
CA PRO A 24 -0.58 -10.83 16.91
C PRO A 24 -0.50 -9.55 17.75
N SER A 25 0.39 -9.50 18.75
CA SER A 25 0.46 -8.39 19.70
C SER A 25 1.07 -7.11 19.12
N TYR A 26 1.68 -7.18 17.93
CA TYR A 26 2.25 -6.04 17.24
C TYR A 26 1.48 -5.79 15.95
N PHE A 27 1.21 -4.53 15.66
CA PHE A 27 0.63 -4.09 14.40
C PHE A 27 1.69 -3.29 13.63
N CYS A 28 1.65 -3.38 12.31
CA CYS A 28 2.52 -2.59 11.47
C CYS A 28 2.02 -1.13 11.44
N ASP A 29 2.88 -0.18 11.78
CA ASP A 29 2.53 1.25 11.80
C ASP A 29 2.14 1.82 10.42
N MET A 30 2.53 1.12 9.33
CA MET A 30 2.20 1.55 7.97
C MET A 30 0.86 1.01 7.49
N CYS A 31 0.60 -0.30 7.62
CA CYS A 31 -0.60 -0.91 7.05
C CYS A 31 -1.67 -1.29 8.09
N TRP A 32 -1.37 -1.17 9.39
CA TRP A 32 -2.26 -1.54 10.49
C TRP A 32 -2.72 -3.00 10.53
N GLU A 33 -2.05 -3.87 9.77
CA GLU A 33 -2.22 -5.32 9.83
C GLU A 33 -1.30 -5.95 10.87
N PRO A 34 -1.65 -7.14 11.42
CA PRO A 34 -0.79 -7.86 12.34
C PRO A 34 0.64 -8.04 11.79
N LEU A 35 1.62 -7.67 12.60
CA LEU A 35 3.03 -7.77 12.26
C LEU A 35 3.55 -9.16 12.61
N THR A 36 3.51 -10.07 11.63
CA THR A 36 4.03 -11.43 11.75
C THR A 36 5.14 -11.65 10.73
N GLY A 37 6.25 -12.27 11.17
CA GLY A 37 7.39 -12.59 10.30
C GLY A 37 8.43 -11.46 10.21
N PRO A 38 9.11 -11.29 9.07
CA PRO A 38 10.18 -10.31 8.92
C PRO A 38 9.64 -8.87 8.92
N GLY A 39 10.26 -8.04 9.74
CA GLY A 39 9.95 -6.62 9.86
C GLY A 39 11.14 -5.82 10.35
N TYR A 40 10.92 -4.53 10.54
CA TYR A 40 11.88 -3.62 11.14
C TYR A 40 11.27 -3.00 12.39
N GLY A 41 12.07 -2.86 13.44
CA GLY A 41 11.68 -2.16 14.66
C GLY A 41 12.72 -1.14 15.09
N CYS A 42 12.28 -0.08 15.76
CA CYS A 42 13.16 1.00 16.21
C CYS A 42 14.25 0.51 17.19
N VAL A 43 15.47 1.01 17.05
CA VAL A 43 16.58 0.70 17.98
C VAL A 43 16.58 1.58 19.23
N ALA A 44 15.95 2.76 19.17
CA ALA A 44 15.91 3.73 20.25
C ALA A 44 14.84 3.42 21.33
N GLY A 45 14.10 2.31 21.19
CA GLY A 45 13.07 1.89 22.15
C GLY A 45 11.69 2.49 21.90
N CYS A 46 11.45 3.13 20.75
CA CYS A 46 10.10 3.50 20.33
C CYS A 46 9.27 2.25 20.03
N ASP A 47 7.98 2.32 20.32
CA ASP A 47 6.99 1.33 19.86
C ASP A 47 6.64 1.59 18.40
N PHE A 48 7.64 1.44 17.53
CA PHE A 48 7.50 1.59 16.07
C PHE A 48 8.01 0.33 15.39
N ALA A 49 7.15 -0.30 14.59
CA ALA A 49 7.45 -1.50 13.86
C ALA A 49 6.68 -1.60 12.53
N ILE A 50 7.36 -2.06 11.48
CA ILE A 50 6.79 -2.19 10.13
C ILE A 50 7.17 -3.53 9.49
N HIS A 51 6.32 -4.07 8.63
CA HIS A 51 6.71 -5.24 7.81
C HIS A 51 7.88 -4.88 6.91
N ASP A 52 8.72 -5.86 6.59
CA ASP A 52 9.79 -5.70 5.60
C ASP A 52 9.23 -5.28 4.22
N SER A 53 8.05 -5.81 3.87
CA SER A 53 7.31 -5.44 2.65
C SER A 53 6.70 -4.04 2.67
N CYS A 54 6.45 -3.47 3.86
CA CYS A 54 5.99 -2.09 4.01
C CYS A 54 7.17 -1.11 3.92
N ALA A 55 8.34 -1.48 4.45
CA ALA A 55 9.57 -0.69 4.30
C ALA A 55 10.02 -0.54 2.85
N ALA A 56 9.65 -1.49 1.98
CA ALA A 56 9.97 -1.49 0.55
C ALA A 56 9.02 -0.62 -0.30
N HIS A 57 8.01 0.03 0.29
CA HIS A 57 7.10 0.88 -0.48
C HIS A 57 7.75 2.18 -0.93
N PRO A 58 7.66 2.55 -2.22
CA PRO A 58 8.12 3.85 -2.66
C PRO A 58 7.23 4.96 -2.08
N GLN A 59 7.82 6.14 -1.84
CA GLN A 59 7.06 7.29 -1.36
C GLN A 59 6.15 7.88 -2.45
N THR A 60 6.44 7.61 -3.72
CA THR A 60 5.59 7.96 -4.86
C THR A 60 5.37 6.75 -5.74
N LEU A 61 4.18 6.67 -6.34
CA LEU A 61 3.78 5.58 -7.22
C LEU A 61 3.15 6.15 -8.48
N SER A 62 3.78 5.88 -9.62
CA SER A 62 3.26 6.17 -10.95
C SER A 62 2.89 4.86 -11.64
N SER A 63 1.59 4.57 -11.73
CA SER A 63 1.07 3.41 -12.47
C SER A 63 -0.20 3.84 -13.21
N PRO A 64 -0.08 4.28 -14.48
CA PRO A 64 -1.22 4.76 -15.27
C PRO A 64 -2.34 3.75 -15.44
N GLU A 65 -2.04 2.46 -15.31
CA GLU A 65 -3.03 1.37 -15.39
C GLU A 65 -3.88 1.26 -14.12
N LEU A 66 -3.34 1.69 -12.99
CA LEU A 66 -4.03 1.72 -11.69
C LEU A 66 -4.70 3.08 -11.45
N HIS A 67 -3.97 4.15 -11.75
CA HIS A 67 -4.44 5.52 -11.58
C HIS A 67 -3.67 6.49 -12.48
N ALA A 68 -4.39 7.42 -13.13
CA ALA A 68 -3.81 8.31 -14.14
C ALA A 68 -2.78 9.31 -13.58
N HIS A 69 -2.91 9.72 -12.31
CA HIS A 69 -2.01 10.66 -11.65
C HIS A 69 -0.97 9.94 -10.79
N GLU A 70 0.13 10.63 -10.49
CA GLU A 70 1.06 10.18 -9.47
C GLU A 70 0.35 10.12 -8.10
N LEU A 71 0.59 9.04 -7.39
CA LEU A 71 0.14 8.83 -6.03
C LEU A 71 1.30 9.08 -5.06
N VAL A 72 1.01 9.77 -3.97
CA VAL A 72 1.98 10.04 -2.90
C VAL A 72 1.60 9.25 -1.65
N LEU A 73 2.58 8.60 -1.03
CA LEU A 73 2.39 7.87 0.20
C LEU A 73 2.34 8.87 1.37
N VAL A 74 1.22 8.93 2.07
CA VAL A 74 0.96 9.86 3.17
C VAL A 74 0.45 9.11 4.40
N GLN A 75 0.75 9.64 5.58
CA GLN A 75 0.09 9.20 6.80
C GLN A 75 -1.24 9.94 6.94
N THR A 76 -2.33 9.20 7.07
CA THR A 76 -3.64 9.80 7.35
C THR A 76 -3.87 9.94 8.85
N HIS A 77 -4.51 11.02 9.28
CA HIS A 77 -5.05 11.17 10.63
C HIS A 77 -6.58 11.08 10.66
N GLU A 78 -7.18 10.89 9.49
CA GLU A 78 -8.62 10.76 9.30
C GLU A 78 -8.96 9.31 8.98
N GLU A 79 -10.20 8.94 9.25
CA GLU A 79 -10.76 7.68 8.80
C GLU A 79 -11.18 7.82 7.34
N LEU A 80 -10.52 7.06 6.47
CA LEU A 80 -10.73 7.11 5.02
C LEU A 80 -11.12 5.72 4.51
N VAL A 81 -11.50 5.64 3.25
CA VAL A 81 -11.86 4.40 2.57
C VAL A 81 -10.95 4.24 1.35
N CYS A 82 -10.42 3.04 1.15
CA CYS A 82 -9.64 2.70 -0.03
C CYS A 82 -10.57 2.54 -1.25
N ASP A 83 -10.30 3.27 -2.32
CA ASP A 83 -11.08 3.24 -3.56
C ASP A 83 -10.92 1.93 -4.35
N VAL A 84 -9.93 1.10 -4.02
CA VAL A 84 -9.70 -0.19 -4.68
C VAL A 84 -10.48 -1.32 -4.02
N CYS A 85 -10.35 -1.47 -2.69
CA CYS A 85 -10.95 -2.59 -1.97
C CYS A 85 -12.19 -2.20 -1.15
N VAL A 86 -12.54 -0.92 -1.09
CA VAL A 86 -13.62 -0.35 -0.28
C VAL A 86 -13.43 -0.63 1.23
N GLY A 87 -12.21 -0.96 1.63
CA GLY A 87 -11.82 -1.22 3.01
C GLY A 87 -11.41 0.06 3.74
N ARG A 88 -11.47 0.02 5.08
CA ARG A 88 -11.10 1.14 5.95
C ARG A 88 -9.59 1.43 5.89
N CYS A 89 -9.21 2.69 5.77
CA CYS A 89 -7.87 3.19 6.04
C CYS A 89 -7.88 3.78 7.46
N ALA A 90 -7.22 3.11 8.40
CA ALA A 90 -7.25 3.51 9.80
C ALA A 90 -6.53 4.86 10.04
N PRO A 91 -7.01 5.71 10.96
CA PRO A 91 -6.24 6.86 11.42
C PRO A 91 -4.86 6.42 11.93
N GLY A 92 -3.81 7.13 11.53
CA GLY A 92 -2.42 6.80 11.80
C GLY A 92 -1.77 5.85 10.78
N SER A 93 -2.55 5.24 9.88
CA SER A 93 -2.01 4.38 8.81
C SER A 93 -1.44 5.18 7.64
N PHE A 94 -0.65 4.52 6.81
CA PHE A 94 -0.15 5.06 5.55
C PHE A 94 -1.03 4.59 4.39
N LEU A 95 -1.27 5.49 3.45
CA LEU A 95 -1.99 5.22 2.21
C LEU A 95 -1.40 6.01 1.05
N TYR A 96 -1.61 5.52 -0.17
CA TYR A 96 -1.35 6.28 -1.38
C TYR A 96 -2.53 7.21 -1.66
N ARG A 97 -2.26 8.51 -1.71
CA ARG A 97 -3.22 9.55 -2.04
C ARG A 97 -2.85 10.23 -3.35
N CYS A 98 -3.83 10.47 -4.20
CA CYS A 98 -3.76 11.38 -5.33
C CYS A 98 -4.17 12.79 -4.88
N PRO A 99 -3.25 13.76 -4.75
CA PRO A 99 -3.63 15.13 -4.39
C PRO A 99 -4.65 15.79 -5.32
N PRO A 100 -4.59 15.64 -6.67
CA PRO A 100 -5.52 16.35 -7.55
C PRO A 100 -6.94 15.77 -7.54
N CYS A 101 -7.12 14.52 -7.14
CA CYS A 101 -8.39 13.81 -7.30
C CYS A 101 -8.97 13.24 -6.00
N GLY A 102 -8.18 13.20 -4.92
CA GLY A 102 -8.60 12.60 -3.64
C GLY A 102 -8.71 11.08 -3.68
N PHE A 103 -8.16 10.41 -4.70
CA PHE A 103 -8.10 8.96 -4.76
C PHE A 103 -7.20 8.41 -3.65
N ASP A 104 -7.71 7.49 -2.86
CA ASP A 104 -7.06 6.90 -1.71
C ASP A 104 -6.94 5.38 -1.87
N MET A 105 -5.75 4.83 -1.61
CA MET A 105 -5.49 3.41 -1.80
C MET A 105 -4.55 2.86 -0.74
N HIS A 106 -4.87 1.68 -0.21
CA HIS A 106 -3.95 0.98 0.69
C HIS A 106 -2.61 0.67 -0.02
N PRO A 107 -1.49 0.70 0.72
CA PRO A 107 -0.20 0.23 0.22
C PRO A 107 -0.27 -1.20 -0.35
N SER A 108 -1.01 -2.09 0.32
CA SER A 108 -1.22 -3.47 -0.12
C SER A 108 -1.98 -3.58 -1.45
N CYS A 109 -2.94 -2.68 -1.69
CA CYS A 109 -3.70 -2.64 -2.95
C CYS A 109 -2.83 -2.24 -4.15
N ALA A 110 -1.77 -1.46 -3.94
CA ALA A 110 -0.82 -1.09 -4.99
C ALA A 110 -0.05 -2.29 -5.57
N ARG A 111 0.01 -3.41 -4.86
CA ARG A 111 0.68 -4.65 -5.30
C ARG A 111 -0.28 -5.67 -5.89
N LEU A 112 -1.57 -5.37 -6.00
CA LEU A 112 -2.51 -6.29 -6.62
C LEU A 112 -2.14 -6.49 -8.09
N PRO A 113 -2.15 -7.73 -8.59
CA PRO A 113 -1.96 -7.99 -10.00
C PRO A 113 -3.08 -7.32 -10.81
N GLN A 114 -2.73 -6.61 -11.88
CA GLN A 114 -3.72 -5.98 -12.77
C GLN A 114 -4.56 -7.00 -13.53
N ALA A 115 -4.05 -8.23 -13.69
CA ALA A 115 -4.73 -9.34 -14.32
C ALA A 115 -4.45 -10.65 -13.57
N VAL A 116 -5.48 -11.45 -13.32
CA VAL A 116 -5.38 -12.77 -12.68
C VAL A 116 -6.05 -13.83 -13.53
N ARG A 117 -5.37 -14.96 -13.71
CA ARG A 117 -5.98 -16.17 -14.26
C ARG A 117 -6.81 -16.86 -13.20
N SER A 118 -8.12 -16.92 -13.42
CA SER A 118 -9.03 -17.65 -12.54
C SER A 118 -9.32 -19.04 -13.11
N THR A 119 -9.27 -20.06 -12.26
CA THR A 119 -9.71 -21.41 -12.64
C THR A 119 -11.22 -21.48 -12.90
N LEU A 120 -11.98 -20.51 -12.38
CA LEU A 120 -13.41 -20.36 -12.66
C LEU A 120 -13.67 -19.75 -14.05
N HIS A 121 -12.69 -19.01 -14.59
CA HIS A 121 -12.76 -18.37 -15.90
C HIS A 121 -11.50 -18.67 -16.72
N PRO A 122 -11.25 -19.93 -17.12
CA PRO A 122 -9.98 -20.32 -17.74
C PRO A 122 -9.77 -19.74 -19.15
N GLY A 123 -10.81 -19.18 -19.77
CA GLY A 123 -10.76 -18.61 -21.12
C GLY A 123 -10.33 -17.15 -21.19
N HIS A 124 -10.22 -16.44 -20.07
CA HIS A 124 -9.81 -15.03 -20.04
C HIS A 124 -9.23 -14.64 -18.67
N ASP A 125 -8.38 -13.63 -18.67
CA ASP A 125 -7.84 -13.08 -17.43
C ASP A 125 -8.86 -12.10 -16.82
N LEU A 126 -9.04 -12.17 -15.50
CA LEU A 126 -9.81 -11.18 -14.75
C LEU A 126 -8.95 -9.95 -14.55
N THR A 127 -9.43 -8.78 -14.97
CA THR A 127 -8.71 -7.52 -14.80
C THR A 127 -9.17 -6.79 -13.55
N LEU A 128 -8.25 -6.13 -12.86
CA LEU A 128 -8.57 -5.27 -11.74
C LEU A 128 -9.33 -4.04 -12.28
N VAL A 129 -10.56 -3.88 -11.81
CA VAL A 129 -11.36 -2.67 -12.07
C VAL A 129 -11.36 -1.87 -10.78
N VAL A 130 -10.78 -0.68 -10.82
CA VAL A 130 -10.80 0.26 -9.69
C VAL A 130 -12.16 0.94 -9.68
N ALA A 131 -12.84 0.98 -8.54
CA ALA A 131 -14.12 1.69 -8.42
C ALA A 131 -13.88 3.17 -8.71
N ASP A 132 -14.76 3.81 -9.50
CA ASP A 132 -14.55 5.14 -10.07
C ASP A 132 -14.26 6.23 -9.01
N GLY A 133 -12.97 6.42 -8.69
CA GLY A 133 -12.47 7.62 -8.04
C GLY A 133 -12.65 8.79 -9.01
N ARG A 134 -13.27 9.89 -8.56
CA ARG A 134 -13.64 11.03 -9.41
C ARG A 134 -12.41 11.79 -9.90
N CYS A 135 -11.76 11.32 -10.96
CA CYS A 135 -10.83 12.12 -11.74
C CYS A 135 -11.61 12.99 -12.72
N ALA A 136 -11.60 14.32 -12.52
CA ALA A 136 -12.19 15.29 -13.45
C ALA A 136 -11.38 15.46 -14.77
N GLY A 137 -10.54 14.49 -15.14
CA GLY A 137 -9.69 14.54 -16.34
C GLY A 137 -9.57 13.16 -16.98
N MET A 138 -10.11 13.05 -18.19
CA MET A 138 -10.03 11.97 -19.19
C MET A 138 -9.30 10.67 -18.77
N VAL A 139 -10.07 9.59 -18.63
CA VAL A 139 -9.56 8.23 -18.85
C VAL A 139 -9.96 7.81 -20.26
N LEU A 140 -8.96 7.53 -21.11
CA LEU A 140 -9.14 6.86 -22.40
C LEU A 140 -9.89 5.55 -22.17
N PRO A 141 -10.86 5.17 -23.02
CA PRO A 141 -11.58 3.93 -22.83
C PRO A 141 -10.60 2.76 -22.95
N LEU A 142 -10.49 1.96 -21.88
CA LEU A 142 -9.96 0.62 -21.96
C LEU A 142 -10.77 -0.12 -23.03
N ARG A 143 -10.15 -0.33 -24.20
CA ARG A 143 -10.71 -1.17 -25.25
C ARG A 143 -10.74 -2.58 -24.69
N VAL A 144 -11.90 -3.02 -24.24
CA VAL A 144 -12.21 -4.44 -24.06
C VAL A 144 -12.07 -5.08 -25.44
N MET A 145 -10.93 -5.68 -25.73
CA MET A 145 -10.83 -6.62 -26.84
C MET A 145 -11.51 -7.92 -26.41
N GLN A 146 -12.83 -7.98 -26.60
CA GLN A 146 -13.52 -9.26 -26.70
C GLN A 146 -13.11 -9.91 -28.03
N ARG A 147 -12.59 -11.13 -27.96
CA ARG A 147 -12.66 -12.10 -29.06
C ARG A 147 -13.40 -13.32 -28.56
#